data_AF-A0A485BS63-F1
#
_entry.id   AF-A0A485BS63-F1
#
_cell.length_a   1.000
_cell.length_b   1.000
_cell.length_c   1.000
_cell.angle_alpha   90.00
_cell.angle_beta   90.00
_cell.angle_gamma   90.00
#
_symmetry.space_group_name_H-M   'P 1'
#
loop_
_entity.id
_entity.type
_entity.pdbx_description
1 polymer ?
#
loop_
_entity_poly.entity_id
_entity_poly.type
_entity_poly.pdbx_seq_one_letter_code
_entity_poly.pdbx_strand_id
1 'polypeptide(L)'
;MPGIHLCEPSPQRTPVLYQAGASSRGKQFAAGHAECVFVAAPSKVLLKKTVADIRRRAAEAGRDPRSILIFNLQTVIVGETDREAQAKWQEYKSYVSYEGALALISGWTGIDFGQYQPDQVLKYLHTNAIQSAVEAFSTADPDRQWTVQALADWVGIGGFGPLIVGSAQTVADELQSWVEETDVDGFNLAYAVTHETFRDVVDLLIPELQKRGVFKQEYREGTLREKLFGAGPRLVAPHPGAGYRRGARIDVAAGEKVT
;
A
#
# COMPACT_ATOMS: atom_id res chain seq x y z
N MET A 1 6.85 37.50 7.11
CA MET A 1 7.77 37.81 5.98
C MET A 1 7.43 36.88 4.83
N PRO A 2 7.09 37.40 3.64
CA PRO A 2 7.15 36.56 2.44
C PRO A 2 8.60 36.06 2.27
N GLY A 3 8.77 34.75 2.10
CA GLY A 3 10.08 34.09 2.06
C GLY A 3 10.36 33.43 0.71
N ILE A 4 11.65 33.30 0.38
CA ILE A 4 12.13 32.43 -0.71
C ILE A 4 12.57 31.09 -0.14
N HIS A 5 12.51 30.03 -0.95
CA HIS A 5 13.11 28.76 -0.56
C HIS A 5 14.64 28.88 -0.51
N LEU A 6 15.27 28.36 0.54
CA LEU A 6 16.71 28.51 0.78
C LEU A 6 17.57 27.55 -0.04
N CYS A 7 16.97 26.51 -0.63
CA CYS A 7 17.68 25.52 -1.43
C CYS A 7 17.60 25.88 -2.92
N GLU A 8 18.67 25.57 -3.65
CA GLU A 8 18.63 25.58 -5.11
C GLU A 8 17.65 24.52 -5.68
N PRO A 9 17.16 24.67 -6.92
CA PRO A 9 16.26 23.69 -7.51
C PRO A 9 16.92 22.30 -7.68
N SER A 10 16.44 21.32 -6.91
CA SER A 10 16.84 19.91 -7.07
C SER A 10 16.37 19.32 -8.42
N PRO A 11 16.90 18.16 -8.86
CA PRO A 11 16.53 17.53 -10.14
C PRO A 11 15.01 17.35 -10.31
N GLN A 12 14.32 16.93 -9.25
CA GLN A 12 12.88 16.74 -9.24
C GLN A 12 12.07 17.97 -8.80
N ARG A 13 12.71 18.96 -8.14
CA ARG A 13 12.11 20.09 -7.39
C ARG A 13 11.18 19.64 -6.27
N THR A 14 10.06 19.03 -6.62
CA THR A 14 9.16 18.35 -5.68
C THR A 14 9.50 16.86 -5.66
N PRO A 15 9.74 16.24 -4.50
CA PRO A 15 9.98 14.80 -4.40
C PRO A 15 8.76 14.01 -4.92
N VAL A 16 8.92 12.71 -5.19
CA VAL A 16 7.76 11.87 -5.52
C VAL A 16 6.81 11.85 -4.32
N LEU A 17 5.54 12.17 -4.56
CA LEU A 17 4.55 12.32 -3.50
C LEU A 17 3.83 10.99 -3.24
N TYR A 18 4.23 10.33 -2.15
CA TYR A 18 3.49 9.19 -1.59
C TYR A 18 2.44 9.68 -0.60
N GLN A 19 1.28 9.02 -0.59
CA GLN A 19 0.21 9.27 0.37
C GLN A 19 -0.31 7.93 0.89
N ALA A 20 -0.58 7.85 2.19
CA ALA A 20 -1.25 6.72 2.82
C ALA A 20 -2.43 7.23 3.66
N GLY A 21 -3.66 6.93 3.24
CA GLY A 21 -4.85 7.36 3.97
C GLY A 21 -6.12 6.70 3.46
N ALA A 22 -6.70 5.82 4.27
CA ALA A 22 -7.87 5.03 3.91
C ALA A 22 -9.21 5.80 4.05
N SER A 23 -9.24 6.91 4.79
CA SER A 23 -10.48 7.67 5.02
C SER A 23 -10.97 8.35 3.73
N SER A 24 -12.27 8.65 3.62
CA SER A 24 -12.83 9.37 2.46
C SER A 24 -12.11 10.70 2.20
N ARG A 25 -11.78 11.44 3.27
CA ARG A 25 -11.01 12.70 3.17
C ARG A 25 -9.57 12.47 2.73
N GLY A 26 -8.93 11.41 3.24
CA GLY A 26 -7.59 10.99 2.86
C GLY A 26 -7.51 10.62 1.38
N LYS A 27 -8.44 9.79 0.90
CA LYS A 27 -8.56 9.42 -0.51
C LYS A 27 -8.82 10.63 -1.41
N GLN A 28 -9.62 11.59 -0.96
CA GLN A 28 -9.81 12.85 -1.70
C GLN A 28 -8.52 13.68 -1.79
N PHE A 29 -7.74 13.74 -0.70
CA PHE A 29 -6.45 14.41 -0.69
C PHE A 29 -5.44 13.70 -1.61
N ALA A 30 -5.40 12.37 -1.56
CA ALA A 30 -4.58 11.54 -2.43
C ALA A 30 -4.91 11.78 -3.90
N ALA A 31 -6.19 11.77 -4.26
CA ALA A 31 -6.64 12.05 -5.62
C ALA A 31 -6.10 13.39 -6.15
N GLY A 32 -6.06 14.44 -5.32
CA GLY A 32 -5.55 15.75 -5.72
C GLY A 32 -4.02 15.87 -5.79
N HIS A 33 -3.27 15.11 -4.97
CA HIS A 33 -1.85 15.38 -4.71
C HIS A 33 -0.90 14.19 -4.85
N ALA A 34 -1.39 12.96 -4.73
CA ALA A 34 -0.52 11.79 -4.72
C ALA A 34 -0.06 11.45 -6.14
N GLU A 35 1.19 11.06 -6.25
CA GLU A 35 1.73 10.34 -7.41
C GLU A 35 1.72 8.84 -7.13
N CYS A 36 1.90 8.46 -5.87
CA CYS A 36 1.79 7.09 -5.40
C CYS A 36 0.89 7.00 -4.17
N VAL A 37 0.01 6.01 -4.12
CA VAL A 37 -0.85 5.75 -2.96
C VAL A 37 -0.53 4.39 -2.38
N PHE A 38 -0.22 4.38 -1.09
CA PHE A 38 -0.08 3.16 -0.32
C PHE A 38 -1.41 2.76 0.31
N VAL A 39 -1.81 1.50 0.08
CA VAL A 39 -3.02 0.89 0.60
C VAL A 39 -2.64 -0.34 1.41
N ALA A 40 -3.36 -0.60 2.50
CA ALA A 40 -3.27 -1.85 3.25
C ALA A 40 -4.64 -2.51 3.26
N ALA A 41 -4.99 -3.18 2.17
CA ALA A 41 -6.24 -3.91 2.03
C ALA A 41 -6.00 -5.41 2.27
N PRO A 42 -6.74 -6.05 3.20
CA PRO A 42 -6.50 -7.45 3.56
C PRO A 42 -7.05 -8.45 2.53
N SER A 43 -7.86 -8.01 1.56
CA SER A 43 -8.48 -8.87 0.55
C SER A 43 -8.52 -8.21 -0.84
N LYS A 44 -8.55 -9.02 -1.90
CA LYS A 44 -8.71 -8.55 -3.29
C LYS A 44 -10.01 -7.77 -3.47
N VAL A 45 -11.09 -8.20 -2.82
CA VAL A 45 -12.40 -7.53 -2.88
C VAL A 45 -12.33 -6.09 -2.35
N LEU A 46 -11.67 -5.88 -1.21
CA LEU A 46 -11.50 -4.55 -0.63
C LEU A 46 -10.49 -3.70 -1.41
N LEU A 47 -9.40 -4.32 -1.88
CA LEU A 47 -8.40 -3.62 -2.68
C LEU A 47 -9.01 -3.09 -3.98
N LYS A 48 -9.75 -3.93 -4.71
CA LYS A 48 -10.43 -3.55 -5.96
C LYS A 48 -11.36 -2.35 -5.76
N LYS A 49 -12.18 -2.36 -4.71
CA LYS A 49 -13.07 -1.23 -4.36
C LYS A 49 -12.27 0.04 -4.05
N THR A 50 -11.15 -0.11 -3.34
CA THR A 50 -10.29 1.03 -2.95
C THR A 50 -9.56 1.63 -4.14
N VAL A 51 -8.97 0.81 -5.01
CA VAL A 51 -8.33 1.22 -6.26
C VAL A 51 -9.33 1.96 -7.15
N ALA A 52 -10.52 1.39 -7.37
CA ALA A 52 -11.57 2.02 -8.17
C ALA A 52 -12.00 3.38 -7.61
N ASP A 53 -12.14 3.52 -6.28
CA ASP A 53 -12.51 4.79 -5.64
C ASP A 53 -11.42 5.85 -5.80
N ILE A 54 -10.14 5.50 -5.61
CA ILE A 54 -9.01 6.42 -5.80
C ILE A 54 -8.95 6.89 -7.26
N ARG A 55 -9.03 5.97 -8.21
CA ARG A 55 -9.02 6.28 -9.65
C ARG A 55 -10.20 7.15 -10.06
N ARG A 56 -11.42 6.87 -9.58
CA ARG A 56 -12.61 7.71 -9.80
C ARG A 56 -12.40 9.14 -9.28
N ARG A 57 -11.91 9.28 -8.04
CA ARG A 57 -11.66 10.61 -7.44
C ARG A 57 -10.56 11.38 -8.16
N ALA A 58 -9.55 10.70 -8.70
CA ALA A 58 -8.52 11.33 -9.52
C ALA A 58 -9.12 11.94 -10.80
N ALA A 59 -9.99 11.21 -11.49
CA ALA A 59 -10.74 11.74 -12.63
C ALA A 59 -11.60 12.95 -12.25
N GLU A 60 -12.32 12.88 -11.13
CA GLU A 60 -13.13 14.00 -10.61
C GLU A 60 -12.29 15.23 -10.25
N ALA A 61 -11.03 15.02 -9.85
CA ALA A 61 -10.05 16.09 -9.63
C ALA A 61 -9.39 16.59 -10.93
N GLY A 62 -9.86 16.14 -12.10
CA GLY A 62 -9.34 16.52 -13.42
C GLY A 62 -8.00 15.91 -13.77
N ARG A 63 -7.53 14.88 -13.03
CA ARG A 63 -6.29 14.16 -13.31
C ARG A 63 -6.57 12.86 -14.05
N ASP A 64 -5.58 12.40 -14.82
CA ASP A 64 -5.59 11.04 -15.35
C ASP A 64 -5.56 10.02 -14.18
N PRO A 65 -6.55 9.12 -14.05
CA PRO A 65 -6.55 8.06 -13.04
C PRO A 65 -5.31 7.16 -13.02
N ARG A 66 -4.60 7.04 -14.15
CA ARG A 66 -3.34 6.28 -14.29
C ARG A 66 -2.10 7.10 -13.91
N SER A 67 -2.23 8.41 -13.67
CA SER A 67 -1.15 9.24 -13.11
C SER A 67 -0.91 9.01 -11.62
N ILE A 68 -1.68 8.11 -10.99
CA ILE A 68 -1.50 7.67 -9.61
C ILE A 68 -1.21 6.17 -9.63
N LEU A 69 -0.02 5.79 -9.16
CA LEU A 69 0.35 4.39 -8.96
C LEU A 69 -0.09 3.95 -7.55
N ILE A 70 -0.78 2.83 -7.46
CA ILE A 70 -1.32 2.32 -6.21
C ILE A 70 -0.53 1.07 -5.82
N PHE A 71 -0.01 1.04 -4.59
CA PHE A 71 0.77 -0.05 -4.04
C PHE A 71 0.05 -0.65 -2.83
N ASN A 72 -0.23 -1.95 -2.85
CA ASN A 72 -0.81 -2.64 -1.70
C ASN A 72 0.29 -3.17 -0.75
N LEU A 73 0.03 -3.16 0.55
CA LEU A 73 0.84 -3.87 1.53
C LEU A 73 0.76 -5.37 1.25
N GLN A 74 1.91 -6.02 1.13
CA GLN A 74 1.99 -7.44 0.90
C GLN A 74 3.16 -8.02 1.67
N THR A 75 2.96 -9.18 2.30
CA THR A 75 4.06 -9.97 2.84
C THR A 75 4.17 -11.26 2.04
N VAL A 76 5.39 -11.69 1.76
CA VAL A 76 5.67 -12.95 1.07
C VAL A 76 6.71 -13.75 1.85
N ILE A 77 6.53 -15.07 1.89
CA ILE A 77 7.53 -16.03 2.37
C ILE A 77 7.80 -16.96 1.20
N VAL A 78 9.01 -16.88 0.64
CA VAL A 78 9.39 -17.59 -0.58
C VAL A 78 10.35 -18.73 -0.24
N GLY A 79 10.11 -19.91 -0.80
CA GLY A 79 11.01 -21.07 -0.75
C GLY A 79 11.35 -21.57 -2.15
N GLU A 80 12.30 -22.51 -2.27
CA GLU A 80 12.54 -23.17 -3.56
C GLU A 80 11.34 -24.05 -3.94
N THR A 81 10.67 -24.61 -2.93
CA THR A 81 9.42 -25.35 -3.05
C THR A 81 8.35 -24.80 -2.13
N ASP A 82 7.07 -25.06 -2.43
CA ASP A 82 5.96 -24.67 -1.53
C ASP A 82 6.11 -25.29 -0.14
N ARG A 83 6.61 -26.53 -0.08
CA ARG A 83 6.86 -27.25 1.17
C ARG A 83 7.90 -26.52 2.04
N GLU A 84 8.96 -26.02 1.44
CA GLU A 84 10.00 -25.28 2.17
C GLU A 84 9.50 -23.90 2.61
N ALA A 85 8.76 -23.18 1.75
CA ALA A 85 8.14 -21.92 2.13
C ALA A 85 7.18 -22.11 3.30
N GLN A 86 6.40 -23.18 3.27
CA GLN A 86 5.50 -23.56 4.35
C GLN A 86 6.26 -23.89 5.64
N ALA A 87 7.37 -24.63 5.56
CA ALA A 87 8.22 -24.92 6.71
C ALA A 87 8.80 -23.63 7.33
N LYS A 88 9.32 -22.71 6.50
CA LYS A 88 9.76 -21.37 6.94
C LYS A 88 8.65 -20.61 7.64
N TRP A 89 7.44 -20.60 7.08
CA TRP A 89 6.30 -19.92 7.70
C TRP A 89 5.94 -20.50 9.07
N GLN A 90 5.91 -21.83 9.21
CA GLN A 90 5.65 -22.46 10.50
C GLN A 90 6.71 -22.14 11.54
N GLU A 91 7.98 -22.13 11.13
CA GLU A 91 9.08 -21.71 12.00
C GLU A 91 8.90 -20.24 12.43
N TYR A 92 8.68 -19.33 11.49
CA TYR A 92 8.47 -17.91 11.81
C TYR A 92 7.26 -17.70 12.72
N LYS A 93 6.17 -18.44 12.50
CA LYS A 93 4.97 -18.40 13.33
C LYS A 93 5.28 -18.77 14.78
N SER A 94 6.23 -19.68 15.03
CA SER A 94 6.62 -20.08 16.39
C SER A 94 7.29 -18.95 17.20
N TYR A 95 7.82 -17.91 16.53
CA TYR A 95 8.45 -16.76 17.17
C TYR A 95 7.52 -15.55 17.33
N VAL A 96 6.25 -15.63 16.86
CA VAL A 96 5.30 -14.53 16.96
C VAL A 96 4.95 -14.25 18.42
N SER A 97 5.06 -12.98 18.83
CA SER A 97 4.53 -12.52 20.12
C SER A 97 3.05 -12.20 20.00
N TYR A 98 2.23 -12.90 20.79
CA TYR A 98 0.80 -12.65 20.90
C TYR A 98 0.52 -11.21 21.36
N GLU A 99 1.17 -10.77 22.44
CA GLU A 99 1.01 -9.42 23.01
C GLU A 99 1.47 -8.34 22.03
N GLY A 100 2.56 -8.59 21.31
CA GLY A 100 3.05 -7.68 20.27
C GLY A 100 2.04 -7.52 19.12
N ALA A 101 1.44 -8.62 18.67
CA ALA A 101 0.39 -8.58 17.64
C ALA A 101 -0.84 -7.81 18.12
N LEU A 102 -1.28 -8.02 19.36
CA LEU A 102 -2.39 -7.28 19.95
C LEU A 102 -2.08 -5.79 20.08
N ALA A 103 -0.89 -5.41 20.55
CA ALA A 103 -0.49 -4.02 20.67
C ALA A 103 -0.53 -3.29 19.30
N LEU A 104 -0.07 -3.95 18.23
CA LEU A 104 -0.11 -3.39 16.87
C LEU A 104 -1.54 -3.16 16.38
N ILE A 105 -2.39 -4.18 16.44
CA ILE A 105 -3.77 -4.06 15.95
C ILE A 105 -4.60 -3.11 16.81
N SER A 106 -4.32 -3.03 18.11
CA SER A 106 -4.89 -2.01 18.99
C SER A 106 -4.50 -0.60 18.57
N GLY A 107 -3.24 -0.35 18.24
CA GLY A 107 -2.78 0.95 17.74
C GLY A 107 -3.45 1.36 16.44
N TRP A 108 -3.68 0.42 15.51
CA TRP A 108 -4.31 0.72 14.22
C TRP A 108 -5.82 0.95 14.31
N THR A 109 -6.50 0.23 15.20
CA THR A 109 -7.96 0.25 15.30
C THR A 109 -8.48 1.19 16.39
N GLY A 110 -7.64 1.55 17.36
CA GLY A 110 -8.03 2.28 18.56
C GLY A 110 -8.77 1.40 19.59
N ILE A 111 -8.80 0.08 19.40
CA ILE A 111 -9.46 -0.87 20.31
C ILE A 111 -8.39 -1.52 21.17
N ASP A 112 -8.48 -1.44 22.49
CA ASP A 112 -7.61 -2.23 23.37
C ASP A 112 -8.04 -3.70 23.31
N PHE A 113 -7.26 -4.55 22.63
CA PHE A 113 -7.56 -5.98 22.50
C PHE A 113 -7.02 -6.79 23.69
N GLY A 114 -6.14 -6.21 24.51
CA GLY A 114 -5.59 -6.87 25.69
C GLY A 114 -6.63 -7.14 26.78
N GLN A 115 -7.79 -6.48 26.73
CA GLN A 115 -8.90 -6.69 27.66
C GLN A 115 -9.78 -7.90 27.34
N TYR A 116 -9.62 -8.53 26.16
CA TYR A 116 -10.47 -9.62 25.70
C TYR A 116 -9.78 -10.98 25.82
N GLN A 117 -10.57 -12.04 25.97
CA GLN A 117 -10.03 -13.40 26.06
C GLN A 117 -9.65 -13.93 24.67
N PRO A 118 -8.61 -14.79 24.55
CA PRO A 118 -8.12 -15.29 23.25
C PRO A 118 -9.19 -15.99 22.41
N ASP A 119 -10.11 -16.73 23.04
CA ASP A 119 -11.20 -17.48 22.41
C ASP A 119 -12.45 -16.62 22.12
N GLN A 120 -12.47 -15.36 22.58
CA GLN A 120 -13.61 -14.48 22.40
C GLN A 120 -13.81 -14.13 20.93
N VAL A 121 -15.00 -14.43 20.41
CA VAL A 121 -15.37 -14.18 19.02
C VAL A 121 -15.69 -12.69 18.81
N LEU A 122 -14.94 -12.05 17.91
CA LEU A 122 -14.99 -10.59 17.69
C LEU A 122 -16.38 -10.11 17.24
N LYS A 123 -17.14 -10.95 16.53
CA LYS A 123 -18.51 -10.61 16.06
C LYS A 123 -19.48 -10.27 17.20
N TYR A 124 -19.25 -10.82 18.39
CA TYR A 124 -20.08 -10.56 19.58
C TYR A 124 -19.63 -9.34 20.38
N LEU A 125 -18.56 -8.66 19.94
CA LEU A 125 -18.12 -7.41 20.54
C LEU A 125 -18.80 -6.24 19.82
N HIS A 126 -19.55 -5.43 20.58
CA HIS A 126 -20.41 -4.40 20.02
C HIS A 126 -19.79 -3.00 20.13
N THR A 127 -18.70 -2.75 19.40
CA THR A 127 -18.21 -1.39 19.13
C THR A 127 -18.08 -1.16 17.62
N ASN A 128 -18.31 0.08 17.15
CA ASN A 128 -18.22 0.41 15.72
C ASN A 128 -16.83 0.12 15.13
N ALA A 129 -15.78 0.33 15.93
CA ALA A 129 -14.41 0.04 15.53
C ALA A 129 -14.19 -1.48 15.36
N ILE A 130 -14.70 -2.30 16.29
CA ILE A 130 -14.56 -3.76 16.20
C ILE A 130 -15.33 -4.29 15.00
N GLN A 131 -16.53 -3.78 14.73
CA GLN A 131 -17.30 -4.19 13.56
C GLN A 131 -16.57 -3.85 12.25
N SER A 132 -15.90 -2.70 12.16
CA SER A 132 -15.10 -2.33 10.98
C SER A 132 -13.88 -3.24 10.79
N ALA A 133 -13.19 -3.60 11.88
CA ALA A 133 -12.08 -4.55 11.84
C ALA A 133 -12.56 -5.94 11.44
N VAL A 134 -13.65 -6.44 12.04
CA VAL A 134 -14.26 -7.73 11.72
C VAL A 134 -14.70 -7.76 10.26
N GLU A 135 -15.33 -6.71 9.74
CA GLU A 135 -15.72 -6.64 8.34
C GLU A 135 -14.50 -6.73 7.42
N ALA A 136 -13.41 -6.02 7.74
CA ALA A 136 -12.19 -6.06 6.96
C ALA A 136 -11.59 -7.48 6.90
N PHE A 137 -11.39 -8.12 8.05
CA PHE A 137 -10.79 -9.46 8.13
C PHE A 137 -11.73 -10.57 7.62
N SER A 138 -13.04 -10.45 7.83
CA SER A 138 -14.04 -11.39 7.29
C SER A 138 -14.06 -11.40 5.76
N THR A 139 -13.64 -10.32 5.08
CA THR A 139 -13.49 -10.38 3.62
C THR A 139 -12.24 -11.11 3.16
N ALA A 140 -11.23 -11.23 4.02
CA ALA A 140 -9.98 -11.94 3.72
C ALA A 140 -10.15 -13.45 3.92
N ASP A 141 -10.90 -13.85 4.95
CA ASP A 141 -11.27 -15.24 5.21
C ASP A 141 -12.73 -15.29 5.71
N PRO A 142 -13.71 -15.45 4.79
CA PRO A 142 -15.14 -15.42 5.12
C PRO A 142 -15.63 -16.60 5.95
N ASP A 143 -14.96 -17.74 5.84
CA ASP A 143 -15.36 -18.99 6.51
C ASP A 143 -14.74 -19.10 7.92
N ARG A 144 -13.77 -18.24 8.24
CA ARG A 144 -13.09 -18.23 9.53
C ARG A 144 -13.89 -17.53 10.62
N GLN A 145 -13.98 -18.19 11.76
CA GLN A 145 -14.41 -17.53 12.99
C GLN A 145 -13.25 -16.69 13.55
N TRP A 146 -13.43 -15.38 13.48
CA TRP A 146 -12.45 -14.42 14.00
C TRP A 146 -12.54 -14.28 15.52
N THR A 147 -11.67 -15.00 16.24
CA THR A 147 -11.38 -14.78 17.66
C THR A 147 -10.23 -13.80 17.86
N VAL A 148 -9.99 -13.35 19.09
CA VAL A 148 -8.81 -12.53 19.42
C VAL A 148 -7.50 -13.27 19.09
N GLN A 149 -7.43 -14.58 19.35
CA GLN A 149 -6.30 -15.43 18.94
C GLN A 149 -6.15 -15.47 17.42
N ALA A 150 -7.23 -15.66 16.68
CA ALA A 150 -7.18 -15.69 15.22
C ALA A 150 -6.69 -14.36 14.63
N LEU A 151 -7.09 -13.25 15.26
CA LEU A 151 -6.62 -11.91 14.90
C LEU A 151 -5.12 -11.74 15.18
N ALA A 152 -4.65 -12.15 16.36
CA ALA A 152 -3.23 -12.10 16.70
C ALA A 152 -2.38 -12.97 15.75
N ASP A 153 -2.85 -14.18 15.45
CA ASP A 153 -2.22 -15.10 14.49
C ASP A 153 -2.08 -14.49 13.09
N TRP A 154 -3.11 -13.77 12.63
CA TRP A 154 -3.10 -13.07 11.34
C TRP A 154 -2.12 -11.89 11.35
N VAL A 155 -2.23 -11.04 12.37
CA VAL A 155 -1.43 -9.80 12.46
C VAL A 155 0.05 -10.10 12.71
N GLY A 156 0.34 -11.21 13.40
CA GLY A 156 1.68 -11.60 13.81
C GLY A 156 2.68 -11.72 12.66
N ILE A 157 2.23 -12.13 11.46
CA ILE A 157 3.03 -12.10 10.23
C ILE A 157 2.15 -11.56 9.10
N GLY A 158 2.44 -10.35 8.63
CA GLY A 158 1.69 -9.69 7.56
C GLY A 158 0.99 -8.39 7.98
N GLY A 159 0.80 -8.19 9.28
CA GLY A 159 0.15 -7.00 9.82
C GLY A 159 -1.29 -6.89 9.33
N PHE A 160 -1.60 -5.79 8.62
CA PHE A 160 -2.93 -5.55 8.06
C PHE A 160 -3.05 -5.99 6.59
N GLY A 161 -1.97 -6.46 5.98
CA GLY A 161 -1.92 -6.91 4.61
C GLY A 161 -2.03 -8.43 4.49
N PRO A 162 -2.35 -8.95 3.29
CA PRO A 162 -2.26 -10.37 2.97
C PRO A 162 -0.82 -10.91 3.12
N LEU A 163 -0.74 -12.19 3.49
CA LEU A 163 0.48 -13.00 3.50
C LEU A 163 0.35 -14.09 2.42
N ILE A 164 1.35 -14.20 1.55
CA ILE A 164 1.46 -15.30 0.58
C ILE A 164 2.68 -16.15 0.95
N VAL A 165 2.49 -17.47 1.00
CA VAL A 165 3.54 -18.44 1.32
C VAL A 165 3.63 -19.45 0.19
N GLY A 166 4.79 -19.61 -0.42
CA GLY A 166 4.95 -20.59 -1.50
C GLY A 166 6.30 -20.52 -2.22
N SER A 167 6.43 -21.33 -3.25
CA SER A 167 7.53 -21.26 -4.21
C SER A 167 7.52 -19.93 -4.97
N ALA A 168 8.60 -19.62 -5.67
CA ALA A 168 8.65 -18.44 -6.55
C ALA A 168 7.51 -18.42 -7.58
N GLN A 169 7.12 -19.59 -8.12
CA GLN A 169 6.01 -19.70 -9.07
C GLN A 169 4.67 -19.37 -8.41
N THR A 170 4.37 -20.02 -7.29
CA THR A 170 3.14 -19.81 -6.51
C THR A 170 2.98 -18.35 -6.11
N VAL A 171 4.05 -17.75 -5.57
CA VAL A 171 4.02 -16.34 -5.15
C VAL A 171 3.85 -15.42 -6.36
N ALA A 172 4.54 -15.68 -7.48
CA ALA A 172 4.38 -14.88 -8.69
C ALA A 172 2.99 -15.00 -9.32
N ASP A 173 2.37 -16.18 -9.30
CA ASP A 173 0.99 -16.41 -9.74
C ASP A 173 0.01 -15.58 -8.90
N GLU A 174 0.13 -15.66 -7.57
CA GLU A 174 -0.71 -14.88 -6.67
C GLU A 174 -0.54 -13.37 -6.88
N LEU A 175 0.69 -12.84 -6.89
CA LEU A 175 0.92 -11.41 -7.08
C LEU A 175 0.35 -10.89 -8.41
N GLN A 176 0.45 -11.65 -9.50
CA GLN A 176 -0.17 -11.27 -10.77
C GLN A 176 -1.69 -11.31 -10.70
N SER A 177 -2.25 -12.34 -10.09
CA SER A 177 -3.69 -12.43 -9.86
C SER A 177 -4.22 -11.25 -9.02
N TRP A 178 -3.46 -10.78 -8.03
CA TRP A 178 -3.77 -9.53 -7.31
C TRP A 178 -3.76 -8.30 -8.23
N VAL A 179 -2.78 -8.16 -9.12
CA VAL A 179 -2.73 -7.07 -10.12
C VAL A 179 -3.95 -7.13 -11.06
N GLU A 180 -4.21 -8.29 -11.65
CA GLU A 180 -5.28 -8.50 -12.63
C GLU A 180 -6.68 -8.27 -12.05
N GLU A 181 -6.93 -8.78 -10.85
CA GLU A 181 -8.28 -8.73 -10.26
C GLU A 181 -8.61 -7.36 -9.65
N THR A 182 -7.59 -6.61 -9.22
CA THR A 182 -7.75 -5.39 -8.40
C THR A 182 -7.27 -4.11 -9.07
N ASP A 183 -6.53 -4.20 -10.18
CA ASP A 183 -5.93 -3.07 -10.90
C ASP A 183 -4.90 -2.26 -10.08
N VAL A 184 -4.25 -2.94 -9.12
CA VAL A 184 -3.12 -2.39 -8.34
C VAL A 184 -1.86 -2.33 -9.20
N ASP A 185 -1.05 -1.28 -9.05
CA ASP A 185 0.14 -1.05 -9.89
C ASP A 185 1.42 -1.69 -9.31
N GLY A 186 1.37 -2.18 -8.08
CA GLY A 186 2.46 -2.94 -7.47
C GLY A 186 2.26 -3.20 -5.97
N PHE A 187 3.35 -3.55 -5.31
CA PHE A 187 3.33 -3.96 -3.90
C PHE A 187 4.40 -3.25 -3.08
N ASN A 188 4.04 -2.82 -1.89
CA ASN A 188 4.98 -2.51 -0.84
C ASN A 188 5.24 -3.81 -0.06
N LEU A 189 6.36 -4.46 -0.34
CA LEU A 189 6.74 -5.71 0.32
C LEU A 189 7.23 -5.43 1.75
N ALA A 190 6.47 -5.92 2.73
CA ALA A 190 6.91 -6.02 4.11
C ALA A 190 7.73 -7.30 4.33
N TYR A 191 8.38 -7.40 5.49
CA TYR A 191 9.22 -8.54 5.85
C TYR A 191 8.67 -9.30 7.06
N ALA A 192 8.91 -10.61 7.08
CA ALA A 192 8.78 -11.43 8.30
C ALA A 192 10.10 -11.44 9.05
N VAL A 193 11.21 -11.69 8.35
CA VAL A 193 12.58 -11.68 8.90
C VAL A 193 13.48 -10.85 8.00
N THR A 194 14.17 -9.88 8.59
CA THR A 194 15.18 -9.08 7.88
C THR A 194 16.58 -9.62 8.16
N HIS A 195 17.45 -9.86 7.17
CA HIS A 195 17.35 -9.53 5.74
C HIS A 195 16.86 -10.68 4.85
N GLU A 196 16.51 -11.83 5.45
CA GLU A 196 16.18 -13.07 4.74
C GLU A 196 15.01 -12.93 3.77
N THR A 197 13.91 -12.27 4.17
CA THR A 197 12.76 -12.06 3.27
C THR A 197 13.17 -11.35 1.98
N PHE A 198 14.02 -10.32 2.06
CA PHE A 198 14.44 -9.59 0.87
C PHE A 198 15.45 -10.37 0.03
N ARG A 199 16.31 -11.18 0.67
CA ARG A 199 17.19 -12.11 -0.04
C ARG A 199 16.37 -13.13 -0.84
N ASP A 200 15.42 -13.79 -0.21
CA ASP A 200 14.56 -14.77 -0.88
C ASP A 200 13.76 -14.15 -2.03
N VAL A 201 13.25 -12.92 -1.84
CA VAL A 201 12.59 -12.18 -2.93
C VAL A 201 13.55 -11.94 -4.09
N VAL A 202 14.75 -11.41 -3.83
CA VAL A 202 15.72 -11.09 -4.88
C VAL A 202 16.25 -12.33 -5.58
N ASP A 203 16.58 -13.38 -4.83
CA ASP A 203 17.25 -14.57 -5.36
C ASP A 203 16.27 -15.56 -6.01
N LEU A 204 15.03 -15.64 -5.53
CA LEU A 204 14.04 -16.62 -6.00
C LEU A 204 12.90 -15.97 -6.81
N LEU A 205 12.26 -14.94 -6.25
CA LEU A 205 11.02 -14.38 -6.84
C LEU A 205 11.29 -13.44 -8.01
N ILE A 206 12.27 -12.54 -7.91
CA ILE A 206 12.58 -11.57 -8.97
C ILE A 206 12.93 -12.27 -10.30
N PRO A 207 13.77 -13.33 -10.35
CA PRO A 207 14.03 -14.06 -11.59
C PRO A 207 12.77 -14.64 -12.24
N GLU A 208 11.85 -15.19 -11.44
CA GLU A 208 10.58 -15.71 -11.95
C GLU A 208 9.69 -14.59 -12.51
N LEU A 209 9.59 -13.45 -11.82
CA LEU A 209 8.84 -12.28 -12.32
C LEU A 209 9.47 -11.67 -13.59
N GLN A 210 10.80 -11.67 -13.70
CA GLN A 210 11.52 -11.23 -14.91
C GLN A 210 11.30 -12.20 -16.08
N LYS A 211 11.31 -13.50 -15.84
CA LYS A 211 11.00 -14.54 -16.84
C LYS A 211 9.59 -14.37 -17.41
N ARG A 212 8.64 -13.95 -16.58
CA ARG A 212 7.26 -13.64 -16.99
C ARG A 212 7.09 -12.28 -17.66
N GLY A 213 8.13 -11.45 -17.69
CA GLY A 213 8.09 -10.11 -18.30
C GLY A 213 7.31 -9.07 -17.49
N VAL A 214 6.97 -9.35 -16.23
CA VAL A 214 6.20 -8.46 -15.34
C VAL A 214 7.08 -7.68 -14.36
N PHE A 215 8.39 -7.91 -14.39
CA PHE A 215 9.37 -7.13 -13.63
C PHE A 215 10.52 -6.69 -14.53
N LYS A 216 11.04 -5.49 -14.27
CA LYS A 216 12.14 -4.91 -15.06
C LYS A 216 13.42 -5.76 -14.97
N GLN A 217 14.18 -5.80 -16.06
CA GLN A 217 15.50 -6.44 -16.11
C GLN A 217 16.63 -5.47 -15.75
N GLU A 218 16.43 -4.18 -16.01
CA GLU A 218 17.39 -3.12 -15.71
C GLU A 218 16.67 -1.86 -15.21
N TYR A 219 17.43 -0.96 -14.60
CA TYR A 219 16.89 0.34 -14.20
C TYR A 219 16.92 1.30 -15.38
N ARG A 220 15.81 2.01 -15.58
CA ARG A 220 15.81 3.19 -16.44
C ARG A 220 16.72 4.27 -15.85
N GLU A 221 17.43 4.98 -16.71
CA GLU A 221 18.17 6.18 -16.34
C GLU A 221 17.26 7.29 -15.79
N GLY A 222 17.82 8.21 -15.01
CA GLY A 222 17.11 9.38 -14.47
C GLY A 222 16.57 9.24 -13.04
N THR A 223 15.72 10.17 -12.64
CA THR A 223 15.15 10.33 -11.30
C THR A 223 14.11 9.25 -10.95
N LEU A 224 13.67 9.20 -9.69
CA LEU A 224 12.63 8.25 -9.26
C LEU A 224 11.31 8.46 -10.03
N ARG A 225 10.93 9.73 -10.29
CA ARG A 225 9.73 10.04 -11.07
C ARG A 225 9.83 9.54 -12.51
N GLU A 226 10.98 9.71 -13.15
CA GLU A 226 11.22 9.16 -14.50
C GLU A 226 11.12 7.63 -14.52
N LYS A 227 11.70 6.96 -13.51
CA LYS A 227 11.63 5.50 -13.38
C LYS A 227 10.20 4.99 -13.21
N LEU A 228 9.37 5.67 -12.43
CA LEU A 228 7.99 5.27 -12.13
C LEU A 228 7.02 5.58 -13.29
N PHE A 229 7.12 6.76 -13.89
CA PHE A 229 6.10 7.26 -14.83
C PHE A 229 6.56 7.29 -16.29
N GLY A 230 7.86 7.10 -16.58
CA GLY A 230 8.40 7.19 -17.94
C GLY A 230 8.30 8.59 -18.56
N ALA A 231 7.91 9.60 -17.77
CA ALA A 231 7.81 11.00 -18.15
C ALA A 231 8.94 11.81 -17.52
N GLY A 232 8.92 13.14 -17.66
CA GLY A 232 9.98 14.00 -17.13
C GLY A 232 10.10 14.03 -15.59
N PRO A 233 11.20 14.59 -15.05
CA PRO A 233 11.53 14.54 -13.63
C PRO A 233 10.64 15.44 -12.75
N ARG A 234 9.73 16.22 -13.32
CA ARG A 234 8.95 17.25 -12.61
C ARG A 234 7.44 17.07 -12.81
N LEU A 235 6.65 17.43 -11.79
CA LEU A 235 5.19 17.40 -11.79
C LEU A 235 4.55 18.19 -12.94
N VAL A 236 3.80 17.54 -13.83
CA VAL A 236 3.12 18.20 -14.96
C VAL A 236 1.68 18.56 -14.63
N ALA A 237 1.08 19.50 -15.39
CA ALA A 237 -0.36 19.72 -15.31
C ALA A 237 -1.09 18.40 -15.63
N PRO A 238 -2.20 18.08 -14.95
CA PRO A 238 -2.97 18.94 -14.04
C PRO A 238 -2.58 18.84 -12.55
N HIS A 239 -1.40 18.29 -12.20
CA HIS A 239 -0.99 18.20 -10.81
C HIS A 239 -0.84 19.62 -10.19
N PRO A 240 -1.39 19.89 -8.98
CA PRO A 240 -1.44 21.24 -8.40
C PRO A 240 -0.04 21.87 -8.21
N GLY A 241 0.97 21.06 -7.91
CA GLY A 241 2.36 21.51 -7.81
C GLY A 241 2.92 22.13 -9.12
N ALA A 242 2.36 21.79 -10.28
CA ALA A 242 2.74 22.39 -11.56
C ALA A 242 2.29 23.85 -11.69
N GLY A 243 1.17 24.23 -11.06
CA GLY A 243 0.60 25.58 -11.11
C GLY A 243 1.44 26.65 -10.39
N TYR A 244 2.40 26.24 -9.56
CA TYR A 244 3.32 27.16 -8.87
C TYR A 244 4.61 27.42 -9.64
N ARG A 245 4.78 26.84 -10.83
CA ARG A 245 5.93 27.14 -11.70
C ARG A 245 5.83 28.58 -12.20
N ARG A 246 6.96 29.30 -12.24
CA ARG A 246 7.02 30.63 -12.86
C ARG A 246 6.55 30.53 -14.32
N GLY A 247 5.60 31.37 -14.71
CA GLY A 247 4.96 31.37 -16.03
C GLY A 247 3.71 30.49 -16.18
N ALA A 248 3.32 29.72 -15.15
CA ALA A 248 2.09 28.90 -15.17
C ALA A 248 0.83 29.64 -14.68
N ARG A 249 0.98 30.83 -14.07
CA ARG A 249 -0.15 31.72 -13.77
C ARG A 249 -0.53 32.46 -15.05
N ILE A 250 -1.62 32.04 -15.68
CA ILE A 250 -2.43 32.92 -16.53
C ILE A 250 -3.04 33.98 -15.60
N ASP A 251 -2.99 35.23 -16.04
CA ASP A 251 -3.45 36.42 -15.33
C ASP A 251 -4.81 36.21 -14.66
N VAL A 252 -4.81 36.07 -13.33
CA VAL A 252 -5.98 36.48 -12.55
C VAL A 252 -5.80 37.98 -12.37
N ALA A 253 -6.50 38.71 -13.25
CA ALA A 253 -6.53 40.16 -13.32
C ALA A 253 -6.58 40.77 -11.91
N ALA A 254 -5.75 41.81 -11.74
CA ALA A 254 -5.89 42.78 -10.68
C ALA A 254 -7.29 43.41 -10.77
N GLY A 255 -8.25 42.83 -10.04
CA GLY A 255 -9.55 43.45 -9.80
C GLY A 255 -9.35 44.66 -8.89
N GLU A 256 -9.60 45.83 -9.48
CA GLU A 256 -9.58 47.18 -8.93
C GLU A 256 -9.92 47.28 -7.44
N LYS A 257 -9.05 47.98 -6.71
CA LYS A 257 -9.50 48.80 -5.58
C LYS A 257 -10.38 49.90 -6.15
N VAL A 258 -11.67 49.87 -5.86
CA VAL A 258 -12.50 51.08 -5.88
C VAL A 258 -12.92 51.37 -4.45
N THR A 259 -12.68 52.63 -4.08
CA THR A 259 -13.01 53.37 -2.86
C THR A 259 -14.37 53.06 -2.24
#